data_AF-A0A7X7BPN5-F1
#
_entry.id   AF-A0A7X7BPN5-F1
#
_cell.length_a   1.000
_cell.length_b   1.000
_cell.length_c   1.000
_cell.angle_alpha   90.00
_cell.angle_beta   90.00
_cell.angle_gamma   90.00
#
_symmetry.space_group_name_H-M   'P 1'
#
loop_
_entity.id
_entity.type
_entity.pdbx_description
1 polymer ?
#
loop_
_entity_poly.entity_id
_entity_poly.type
_entity_poly.pdbx_seq_one_letter_code
_entity_poly.pdbx_strand_id
1 'polypeptide(L)' 'MLYSEKISGAIKFLSGKIDKKPEIALILGSGLGSLAESIENPSVITYQDIPYWPRSTAPGHAGKLIFGTLEGIS' A
#
# COMPACT_ATOMS: atom_id res chain seq x y z
N MET A 1 11.58 17.02 -13.20
CA MET A 1 11.57 15.68 -12.57
C MET A 1 10.83 14.73 -13.48
N LEU A 2 11.48 13.65 -13.91
CA LEU A 2 10.88 12.60 -14.72
C LEU A 2 9.94 11.75 -13.85
N TYR A 3 8.95 11.11 -14.48
CA TYR A 3 8.03 10.22 -13.76
C TYR A 3 8.78 9.03 -13.12
N SER A 4 9.83 8.54 -13.78
CA SER A 4 10.73 7.52 -13.25
C SER A 4 11.39 7.92 -11.93
N GLU A 5 11.77 9.19 -11.76
CA GLU A 5 12.37 9.68 -10.52
C GLU A 5 11.36 9.66 -9.36
N LYS A 6 10.08 9.94 -9.64
CA LYS A 6 9.00 9.84 -8.64
C LYS A 6 8.80 8.40 -8.18
N ILE A 7 8.77 7.46 -9.14
CA ILE A 7 8.66 6.02 -8.85
C ILE A 7 9.84 5.57 -7.97
N SER A 8 11.07 5.92 -8.35
CA SER A 8 12.27 5.56 -7.58
C SER A 8 12.23 6.12 -6.15
N GLY A 9 11.70 7.34 -5.97
CA GLY A 9 11.50 7.94 -4.64
C GLY A 9 10.53 7.14 -3.77
N ALA A 10 9.39 6.73 -4.33
CA ALA A 10 8.41 5.89 -3.63
C ALA A 10 8.97 4.50 -3.31
N ILE A 11 9.65 3.84 -4.26
CA ILE A 11 10.29 2.54 -4.06
C ILE A 11 11.30 2.63 -2.91
N LYS A 12 12.20 3.62 -2.93
CA LYS A 12 13.21 3.79 -1.89
C LYS A 12 12.60 3.95 -0.49
N PHE A 13 11.49 4.68 -0.39
CA PHE A 13 10.76 4.83 0.87
C PHE A 13 10.16 3.50 1.33
N LEU A 14 9.48 2.78 0.44
CA LEU A 14 8.80 1.52 0.75
C LEU A 14 9.77 0.38 1.06
N SER A 15 10.91 0.29 0.36
CA SER A 15 11.91 -0.76 0.59
C SER A 15 12.49 -0.75 2.01
N GLY A 16 12.46 0.38 2.72
CA GLY A 16 12.87 0.46 4.13
C GLY A 16 11.76 0.14 5.13
N LYS A 17 10.56 -0.19 4.65
CA LYS A 17 9.34 -0.44 5.45
C LYS A 17 8.75 -1.83 5.24
N ILE A 18 9.30 -2.60 4.31
CA ILE A 18 8.85 -3.95 3.97
C ILE A 18 9.99 -4.92 4.17
N ASP A 19 9.72 -6.01 4.88
CA ASP A 19 10.72 -7.06 5.14
C ASP A 19 10.79 -8.08 4.01
N LYS A 20 9.68 -8.25 3.29
CA LYS A 20 9.52 -9.22 2.20
C LYS A 20 8.94 -8.55 0.97
N LYS A 21 9.30 -9.08 -0.19
CA LYS A 21 8.70 -8.70 -1.46
C LYS A 21 7.34 -9.42 -1.56
N PRO A 22 6.22 -8.70 -1.71
CA PRO A 22 4.91 -9.33 -1.80
C PRO A 22 4.79 -10.12 -3.12
N GLU A 23 4.11 -11.25 -3.06
CA GLU A 23 3.79 -12.09 -4.22
C GLU A 23 2.64 -11.51 -5.04
N ILE A 24 1.68 -10.87 -4.36
CA ILE A 24 0.44 -10.35 -4.94
C ILE A 24 0.20 -8.92 -4.48
N ALA A 25 -0.36 -8.09 -5.38
CA ALA A 25 -0.89 -6.77 -5.05
C ALA A 25 -2.40 -6.74 -5.30
N LEU A 26 -3.16 -6.25 -4.32
CA LEU A 26 -4.61 -6.09 -4.40
C LEU A 26 -4.97 -4.60 -4.33
N ILE A 27 -5.85 -4.15 -5.23
CA ILE A 27 -6.43 -2.80 -5.19
C ILE A 27 -7.89 -2.93 -4.78
N LEU A 28 -8.23 -2.44 -3.59
CA LEU A 28 -9.58 -2.54 -3.05
C LEU A 28 -10.42 -1.35 -3.50
N GLY A 29 -11.49 -1.64 -4.24
CA GLY A 29 -12.50 -0.67 -4.64
C GLY A 29 -13.47 -0.32 -3.51
N SER A 30 -14.44 0.52 -3.84
CA SER A 30 -15.49 0.93 -2.90
C SER A 30 -16.26 -0.29 -2.36
N GLY A 31 -16.49 -0.33 -1.04
CA GLY A 31 -17.19 -1.41 -0.36
C GLY A 31 -16.34 -2.65 -0.02
N LEU A 32 -15.08 -2.72 -0.50
CA LEU A 32 -14.17 -3.85 -0.24
C LEU A 32 -13.19 -3.60 0.91
N GLY A 33 -13.35 -2.48 1.64
CA GLY A 33 -12.43 -2.09 2.72
C GLY A 33 -12.33 -3.11 3.86
N SER A 34 -13.39 -3.87 4.12
CA SER A 34 -13.39 -4.92 5.16
C SER A 34 -12.40 -6.05 4.87
N LEU A 35 -12.06 -6.32 3.61
CA LEU A 35 -11.06 -7.34 3.28
C LEU A 35 -9.67 -6.96 3.83
N ALA A 36 -9.37 -5.66 3.91
CA ALA A 36 -8.11 -5.20 4.49
C ALA A 36 -8.00 -5.51 5.99
N GLU A 37 -9.14 -5.68 6.69
CA GLU A 37 -9.17 -6.02 8.12
C GLU A 37 -8.80 -7.49 8.36
N SER A 38 -8.91 -8.34 7.34
CA SER A 38 -8.52 -9.76 7.39
C SER A 38 -7.03 -9.99 7.17
N ILE A 39 -6.23 -8.95 6.91
CA ILE A 39 -4.79 -9.09 6.68
C ILE A 39 -4.08 -9.39 8.00
N GLU A 40 -3.35 -10.50 8.03
CA GLU A 40 -2.53 -10.91 9.17
C GLU A 40 -1.18 -10.21 9.18
N ASN A 41 -0.68 -9.90 10.39
CA ASN A 41 0.59 -9.19 10.62
C ASN A 41 0.73 -7.90 9.78
N PRO A 42 -0.26 -6.98 9.82
CA PRO A 42 -0.29 -5.86 8.89
C PRO A 42 0.78 -4.81 9.21
N SER A 43 1.57 -4.45 8.20
CA SER A 43 2.33 -3.19 8.16
C SER A 43 1.54 -2.17 7.34
N VAL A 44 1.09 -1.10 7.99
CA VAL A 44 0.21 -0.10 7.40
C VAL A 44 0.97 1.19 7.15
N ILE A 45 0.93 1.65 5.90
CA ILE A 45 1.56 2.90 5.46
C ILE A 45 0.47 3.82 4.89
N THR A 46 0.36 5.04 5.41
CA THR A 46 -0.60 6.00 4.86
C THR A 46 -0.06 6.54 3.53
N TYR A 47 -0.91 6.69 2.50
CA TYR A 47 -0.50 7.23 1.19
C TYR A 47 0.20 8.60 1.30
N GLN A 48 -0.15 9.40 2.31
CA GLN A 48 0.44 10.72 2.55
C GLN A 48 1.92 10.66 2.96
N ASP A 49 2.36 9.54 3.54
CA ASP A 49 3.74 9.34 3.98
C ASP A 49 4.63 8.90 2.82
N ILE A 50 4.04 8.35 1.75
CA ILE A 50 4.78 7.83 0.60
C ILE A 50 5.11 8.99 -0.36
N PRO A 51 6.40 9.27 -0.62
CA PRO A 51 6.79 10.36 -1.51
C PRO A 51 6.18 10.21 -2.90
N TYR A 52 5.61 11.32 -3.41
CA TYR A 52 5.03 11.42 -4.75
C TYR A 52 3.80 10.52 -5.01
N TRP A 53 3.25 9.89 -3.98
CA TRP A 53 2.08 9.02 -4.10
C TRP A 53 0.80 9.83 -4.21
N PRO A 54 -0.18 9.36 -5.02
CA PRO A 54 -1.47 10.04 -5.12
C PRO A 54 -2.23 9.98 -3.78
N ARG A 55 -2.94 11.07 -3.46
CA ARG A 55 -3.87 11.09 -2.32
C ARG A 55 -5.20 10.44 -2.72
N SER A 56 -5.74 9.65 -1.81
CA SER A 56 -7.13 9.18 -1.91
C SER A 56 -8.07 10.37 -1.73
N THR A 57 -9.00 10.56 -2.67
CA THR A 57 -10.03 11.61 -2.62
C THR A 57 -11.45 11.05 -2.56
N ALA A 58 -11.61 9.73 -2.69
CA ALA A 58 -12.92 9.08 -2.71
C ALA A 58 -13.43 8.83 -1.29
N PRO A 59 -14.71 9.13 -0.98
CA PRO A 59 -15.32 8.77 0.28
C PRO A 59 -15.22 7.26 0.54
N GLY A 60 -14.79 6.87 1.76
CA GLY A 60 -14.64 5.47 2.14
C GLY A 60 -13.35 4.80 1.69
N HIS A 61 -12.48 5.47 0.92
CA HIS A 61 -11.16 4.95 0.57
C HIS A 61 -10.13 5.42 1.60
N ALA A 62 -9.73 4.53 2.50
CA ALA A 62 -8.87 4.83 3.64
C ALA A 62 -7.49 5.45 3.26
N GLY A 63 -7.05 5.29 2.01
CA GLY A 63 -5.78 5.86 1.54
C GLY A 63 -4.57 5.25 2.24
N LYS A 64 -4.59 3.92 2.39
CA LYS A 64 -3.56 3.14 3.08
C LYS A 64 -3.02 2.06 2.14
N LEU A 65 -1.71 1.86 2.18
CA LEU A 65 -1.03 0.71 1.63
C LEU A 65 -0.77 -0.26 2.78
N ILE A 66 -1.23 -1.50 2.64
CA ILE A 66 -1.15 -2.50 3.70
C ILE A 66 -0.35 -3.69 3.16
N PHE A 67 0.68 -4.08 3.88
CA PHE A 67 1.46 -5.30 3.64
C PHE A 67 1.14 -6.29 4.74
N GLY A 68 1.06 -7.57 4.42
CA GLY A 68 0.81 -8.63 5.40
C GLY A 68 0.47 -9.92 4.68
N THR A 69 -0.09 -10.86 5.42
CA THR A 69 -0.47 -12.17 4.89
C THR A 69 -1.98 -12.26 4.74
N LEU A 70 -2.47 -12.79 3.62
CA LEU A 70 -3.88 -13.07 3.39
C LEU A 70 -4.03 -14.52 2.92
N GLU A 71 -4.82 -15.34 3.65
CA GLU A 71 -5.04 -16.76 3.33
C GLU A 71 -3.72 -17.54 3.11
N GLY A 72 -2.70 -17.22 3.90
CA GLY A 72 -1.36 -17.85 3.82
C GLY A 72 -0.42 -17.31 2.74
N ILE A 73 -0.83 -16.30 1.96
CA ILE A 73 -0.02 -15.68 0.90
C ILE A 73 0.56 -14.35 1.40
N SER A 74 1.86 -14.09 1.18
CA SER A 74 2.58 -12.90 1.68
C SER A 74 3.16 -11.99 0.61
#